data_AF-A0A914IFN8-F1
#
_entry.id   AF-A0A914IFN8-F1
#
_cell.length_a   1.000
_cell.length_b   1.000
_cell.length_c   1.000
_cell.angle_alpha   90.00
_cell.angle_beta   90.00
_cell.angle_gamma   90.00
#
_symmetry.space_group_name_H-M   'P 1'
#
loop_
_entity.id
_entity.type
_entity.pdbx_description
1 polymer ?
#
loop_
_entity_poly.entity_id
_entity_poly.type
_entity_poly.pdbx_seq_one_letter_code
_entity_poly.pdbx_strand_id
1 'polypeptide(L)'
;MASENVEAANQETYFSHQERMFPELDGTDKRLIPTEQFLKACQGIAEFVGFLGLAFVPVKKDIVGNVHKVRTKFDTDRQRMEMLQDLVDIDLAENGGKIGAATEGLLWLKRGLEFMLELLKALVRDYKNARMKGEDLSKTENLSGILSDAYERTLKRHHNFVSKQIFKVVLHAAPYRRTLLLAIAYGHGGLEEISWNSRLGSNRNNPTVQSSIRSQPRKSREPKATNFL
;
A
#
# COMPACT_ATOMS: atom_id res chain seq x y z
N MET A 1 26.33 18.27 -11.42
CA MET A 1 26.08 17.06 -12.23
C MET A 1 26.41 15.76 -11.49
N ALA A 2 27.66 15.45 -11.10
CA ALA A 2 27.94 14.25 -10.28
C ALA A 2 27.57 14.42 -8.80
N SER A 3 27.62 15.65 -8.26
CA SER A 3 27.26 15.97 -6.88
C SER A 3 25.75 15.92 -6.60
N GLU A 4 24.92 16.43 -7.52
CA GLU A 4 23.44 16.43 -7.37
C GLU A 4 22.84 15.01 -7.37
N ASN A 5 23.44 14.08 -8.13
CA ASN A 5 22.99 12.68 -8.18
C ASN A 5 23.33 11.87 -6.92
N VAL A 6 24.31 12.31 -6.13
CA VAL A 6 24.68 11.65 -4.86
C VAL A 6 23.81 12.15 -3.70
N GLU A 7 23.42 13.43 -3.71
CA GLU A 7 22.51 14.00 -2.71
C GLU A 7 21.10 13.41 -2.78
N ALA A 8 20.61 13.15 -3.97
CA ALA A 8 19.25 12.65 -4.17
C ALA A 8 19.09 11.14 -3.84
N ALA A 9 20.18 10.38 -3.80
CA ALA A 9 20.19 8.97 -3.41
C ALA A 9 20.13 8.75 -1.88
N ASN A 10 20.41 9.79 -1.09
CA ASN A 10 20.50 9.72 0.37
C ASN A 10 19.31 10.39 1.09
N GLN A 11 18.29 10.82 0.36
CA GLN A 11 17.11 11.48 0.94
C GLN A 11 16.07 10.46 1.39
N GLU A 12 15.69 10.54 2.66
CA GLU A 12 14.61 9.75 3.23
C GLU A 12 13.27 10.10 2.59
N THR A 13 12.45 9.09 2.35
CA THR A 13 11.06 9.23 1.90
C THR A 13 10.16 8.61 2.96
N TYR A 14 8.85 8.81 2.83
CA TYR A 14 7.86 8.13 3.66
C TYR A 14 8.09 6.60 3.74
N PHE A 15 8.56 5.98 2.66
CA PHE A 15 8.81 4.54 2.58
C PHE A 15 10.19 4.10 3.10
N SER A 16 11.04 5.03 3.55
CA SER A 16 12.35 4.71 4.13
C SER A 16 12.26 4.17 5.57
N HIS A 17 11.12 4.38 6.24
CA HIS A 17 10.88 4.01 7.64
C HIS A 17 10.20 2.63 7.76
N GLN A 18 10.97 1.58 8.00
CA GLN A 18 10.48 0.18 8.03
C GLN A 18 9.40 -0.05 9.10
N GLU A 19 9.45 0.67 10.21
CA GLU A 19 8.46 0.60 11.30
C GLU A 19 7.06 1.12 10.91
N ARG A 20 6.97 1.84 9.78
CA ARG A 20 5.71 2.36 9.22
C ARG A 20 5.17 1.48 8.08
N MET A 21 5.93 0.45 7.68
CA MET A 21 5.54 -0.45 6.60
C MET A 21 4.70 -1.61 7.14
N PHE A 22 3.86 -2.16 6.27
CA PHE A 22 3.13 -3.39 6.58
C PHE A 22 4.10 -4.54 6.86
N PRO A 23 3.73 -5.49 7.76
CA PRO A 23 4.55 -6.65 8.06
C PRO A 23 4.93 -7.41 6.79
N GLU A 24 6.20 -7.78 6.67
CA GLU A 24 6.57 -8.89 5.80
C GLU A 24 5.99 -10.16 6.43
N LEU A 25 5.06 -10.80 5.73
CA LEU A 25 4.46 -12.05 6.20
C LEU A 25 5.52 -13.14 6.07
N ASP A 26 5.78 -13.85 7.16
CA ASP A 26 6.78 -14.91 7.15
C ASP A 26 6.42 -15.98 6.10
N GLY A 27 7.45 -16.58 5.50
CA GLY A 27 7.28 -17.55 4.42
C GLY A 27 6.70 -18.89 4.87
N THR A 28 6.52 -19.09 6.17
CA THR A 28 6.10 -20.35 6.81
C THR A 28 4.60 -20.44 6.99
N ASP A 29 3.92 -19.35 7.37
CA ASP A 29 2.47 -19.22 7.25
C ASP A 29 2.08 -17.77 6.91
N LYS A 30 1.94 -17.49 5.61
CA LYS A 30 1.52 -16.19 5.06
C LYS A 30 0.15 -15.68 5.54
N ARG A 31 -0.48 -16.38 6.47
CA ARG A 31 -1.79 -16.03 7.03
C ARG A 31 -1.63 -15.24 8.32
N LEU A 32 -0.58 -15.41 9.12
CA LEU A 32 -0.45 -14.75 10.42
C LEU A 32 -0.02 -13.29 10.26
N ILE A 33 -0.73 -12.37 10.93
CA ILE A 33 -0.47 -10.93 10.82
C ILE A 33 -0.23 -10.37 12.23
N PRO A 34 1.00 -9.93 12.56
CA PRO A 34 1.30 -9.33 13.86
C PRO A 34 0.46 -8.07 14.10
N THR A 35 -0.34 -8.08 15.17
CA THR A 35 -1.31 -7.02 15.48
C THR A 35 -0.62 -5.66 15.67
N GLU A 36 0.44 -5.59 16.46
CA GLU A 36 1.17 -4.34 16.75
C GLU A 36 1.69 -3.69 15.46
N GLN A 37 2.35 -4.48 14.60
CA GLN A 37 2.94 -3.97 13.36
C GLN A 37 1.86 -3.53 12.37
N PHE A 38 0.77 -4.30 12.25
CA PHE A 38 -0.37 -3.92 11.42
C PHE A 38 -0.99 -2.58 11.85
N LEU A 39 -1.19 -2.38 13.16
CA LEU A 39 -1.76 -1.14 13.69
C LEU A 39 -0.82 0.06 13.47
N LYS A 40 0.50 -0.12 13.63
CA LYS A 40 1.49 0.92 13.30
C LYS A 40 1.45 1.31 11.81
N ALA A 41 1.36 0.32 10.92
CA ALA A 41 1.24 0.59 9.49
C ALA A 41 -0.06 1.35 9.15
N CYS A 42 -1.19 0.98 9.75
CA CYS A 42 -2.46 1.71 9.58
C CYS A 42 -2.39 3.15 10.10
N GLN A 43 -1.69 3.38 11.22
CA GLN A 43 -1.44 4.73 11.74
C GLN A 43 -0.61 5.57 10.76
N GLY A 44 0.41 4.97 10.13
CA GLY A 44 1.16 5.62 9.06
C GLY A 44 0.27 6.01 7.87
N ILE A 45 -0.65 5.15 7.44
CA ILE A 45 -1.61 5.49 6.38
C ILE A 45 -2.49 6.69 6.78
N ALA A 46 -2.90 6.79 8.05
CA ALA A 46 -3.66 7.94 8.54
C ALA A 46 -2.84 9.24 8.51
N GLU A 47 -1.54 9.17 8.79
CA GLU A 47 -0.62 10.31 8.68
C GLU A 47 -0.44 10.73 7.22
N PHE A 48 -0.20 9.76 6.33
CA PHE A 48 -0.09 9.98 4.88
C PHE A 48 -1.33 10.69 4.32
N VAL A 49 -2.52 10.21 4.64
CA VAL A 49 -3.79 10.83 4.25
C VAL A 49 -3.91 12.26 4.81
N GLY A 50 -3.38 12.50 6.02
CA GLY A 50 -3.33 13.82 6.62
C GLY A 50 -2.52 14.85 5.82
N PHE A 51 -1.47 14.42 5.11
CA PHE A 51 -0.66 15.31 4.27
C PHE A 51 -1.38 15.78 3.00
N LEU A 52 -2.49 15.13 2.63
CA LEU A 52 -3.28 15.50 1.44
C LEU A 52 -4.20 16.71 1.68
N GLY A 53 -4.23 17.24 2.91
CA GLY A 53 -4.89 18.49 3.26
C GLY A 53 -6.27 18.32 3.91
N LEU A 54 -6.94 19.46 4.14
CA LEU A 54 -8.13 19.54 4.99
C LEU A 54 -9.32 18.69 4.50
N ALA A 55 -9.48 18.53 3.19
CA ALA A 55 -10.55 17.72 2.61
C ALA A 55 -10.47 16.24 3.03
N PHE A 56 -9.29 15.75 3.43
CA PHE A 56 -9.04 14.38 3.84
C PHE A 56 -9.14 14.16 5.37
N VAL A 57 -9.39 15.21 6.16
CA VAL A 57 -9.57 15.09 7.62
C VAL A 57 -10.64 14.06 8.02
N PRO A 58 -11.81 13.97 7.36
CA PRO A 58 -12.80 12.94 7.67
C PRO A 58 -12.25 11.52 7.45
N VAL A 59 -11.46 11.31 6.39
CA VAL A 59 -10.85 10.02 6.06
C VAL A 59 -9.80 9.64 7.11
N LYS A 60 -8.94 10.59 7.51
CA LYS A 60 -7.97 10.40 8.60
C LYS A 60 -8.68 10.00 9.91
N LYS A 61 -9.75 10.71 10.28
CA LYS A 61 -10.52 10.41 11.50
C LYS A 61 -11.13 9.01 11.48
N ASP A 62 -11.66 8.58 10.34
CA ASP A 62 -12.20 7.22 10.19
C ASP A 62 -11.12 6.15 10.42
N ILE A 63 -9.95 6.29 9.80
CA ILE A 63 -8.83 5.35 9.98
C ILE A 63 -8.37 5.33 11.45
N VAL A 64 -8.12 6.50 12.05
CA VAL A 64 -7.68 6.61 13.45
C VAL A 64 -8.71 6.00 14.40
N GLY A 65 -9.99 6.24 14.17
CA GLY A 65 -11.07 5.67 14.98
C GLY A 65 -11.09 4.14 14.91
N ASN A 66 -10.93 3.56 13.72
CA ASN A 66 -10.89 2.11 13.55
C ASN A 66 -9.60 1.49 14.12
N VAL A 67 -8.44 2.14 13.97
CA VAL A 67 -7.20 1.73 14.66
C VAL A 67 -7.40 1.73 16.18
N HIS A 68 -8.03 2.77 16.72
CA HIS A 68 -8.30 2.86 18.15
C HIS A 68 -9.19 1.72 18.64
N LYS A 69 -10.26 1.35 17.93
CA LYS A 69 -11.11 0.20 18.28
C LYS A 69 -10.30 -1.10 18.43
N VAL A 70 -9.43 -1.39 17.44
CA VAL A 70 -8.60 -2.61 17.46
C VAL A 70 -7.54 -2.53 18.55
N ARG A 71 -6.89 -1.37 18.71
CA ARG A 71 -5.86 -1.13 19.74
C ARG A 71 -6.42 -1.32 21.14
N THR A 72 -7.59 -0.76 21.43
CA THR A 72 -8.26 -0.89 22.74
C THR A 72 -8.48 -2.35 23.11
N LYS A 73 -8.86 -3.20 22.14
CA LYS A 73 -8.99 -4.64 22.36
C LYS A 73 -7.63 -5.30 22.54
N PHE A 74 -6.68 -5.06 21.65
CA PHE A 74 -5.33 -5.62 21.72
C PHE A 74 -4.63 -5.34 23.06
N ASP A 75 -4.81 -4.15 23.62
CA ASP A 75 -4.18 -3.73 24.88
C ASP A 75 -4.78 -4.42 26.12
N THR A 76 -5.90 -5.13 26.02
CA THR A 76 -6.44 -5.90 27.16
C THR A 76 -5.63 -7.16 27.44
N ASP A 77 -5.02 -7.77 26.43
CA ASP A 77 -4.11 -8.91 26.56
C ASP A 77 -3.27 -9.07 25.28
N ARG A 78 -2.13 -8.35 25.25
CA ARG A 78 -1.25 -8.32 24.07
C ARG A 78 -0.62 -9.67 23.75
N GLN A 79 -0.42 -10.52 24.75
CA GLN A 79 0.21 -11.83 24.55
C GLN A 79 -0.76 -12.79 23.87
N ARG A 80 -2.03 -12.78 24.25
CA ARG A 80 -3.06 -13.62 23.61
C ARG A 80 -3.52 -13.10 22.26
N MET A 81 -3.26 -11.84 21.93
CA MET A 81 -3.70 -11.19 20.70
C MET A 81 -2.52 -10.74 19.82
N GLU A 82 -1.41 -11.47 19.91
CA GLU A 82 -0.19 -11.20 19.13
C GLU A 82 -0.49 -11.16 17.63
N MET A 83 -1.34 -12.07 17.14
CA MET A 83 -1.83 -12.08 15.76
C MET A 83 -3.26 -11.55 15.65
N LEU A 84 -3.58 -10.91 14.53
CA LEU A 84 -4.92 -10.37 14.27
C LEU A 84 -6.01 -11.45 14.31
N GLN A 85 -5.66 -12.68 13.91
CA GLN A 85 -6.55 -13.83 13.94
C GLN A 85 -7.02 -14.13 15.36
N ASP A 86 -6.08 -14.21 16.31
CA ASP A 86 -6.39 -14.46 17.71
C ASP A 86 -7.27 -13.35 18.29
N LEU A 87 -6.99 -12.09 17.92
CA LEU A 87 -7.81 -10.94 18.32
C LEU A 87 -9.25 -11.07 17.82
N VAL A 88 -9.46 -11.48 16.57
CA VAL A 88 -10.79 -11.67 15.99
C VAL A 88 -11.52 -12.83 16.68
N ASP A 89 -10.85 -13.96 16.89
CA ASP A 89 -11.46 -15.12 17.54
C ASP A 89 -11.88 -14.81 18.99
N ILE A 90 -11.04 -14.07 19.73
CA ILE A 90 -11.33 -13.62 21.09
C ILE A 90 -12.47 -12.60 21.09
N ASP A 91 -12.46 -11.60 20.20
CA ASP A 91 -13.52 -10.59 20.09
C ASP A 91 -14.87 -11.23 19.76
N LEU A 92 -14.91 -12.21 18.84
CA LEU A 92 -16.13 -12.96 18.53
C LEU A 92 -16.61 -13.79 19.73
N ALA A 93 -15.72 -14.50 20.41
CA ALA A 93 -16.06 -15.34 21.55
C ALA A 93 -16.69 -14.53 22.70
N GLU A 94 -16.10 -13.39 23.04
CA GLU A 94 -16.61 -12.50 24.09
C GLU A 94 -17.94 -11.82 23.73
N ASN A 95 -18.23 -11.68 22.44
CA ASN A 95 -19.48 -11.09 21.94
C ASN A 95 -20.52 -12.16 21.54
N GLY A 96 -20.39 -13.39 22.03
CA GLY A 96 -21.36 -14.47 21.78
C GLY A 96 -21.46 -14.86 20.30
N GLY A 97 -20.33 -14.85 19.59
CA GLY A 97 -20.22 -15.14 18.16
C GLY A 97 -20.58 -13.98 17.24
N LYS A 98 -20.88 -12.79 17.78
CA LYS A 98 -21.19 -11.58 17.01
C LYS A 98 -19.94 -10.72 16.82
N ILE A 99 -19.93 -9.94 15.75
CA ILE A 99 -18.86 -8.97 15.47
C ILE A 99 -18.84 -7.92 16.59
N GLY A 100 -17.75 -7.91 17.36
CA GLY A 100 -17.45 -6.86 18.33
C GLY A 100 -16.83 -5.63 17.68
N ALA A 101 -16.58 -4.60 18.49
CA ALA A 101 -16.07 -3.32 18.01
C ALA A 101 -14.69 -3.46 17.35
N ALA A 102 -13.83 -4.36 17.85
CA ALA A 102 -12.49 -4.55 17.31
C ALA A 102 -12.54 -5.23 15.93
N THR A 103 -13.32 -6.30 15.80
CA THR A 103 -13.52 -6.98 14.50
C THR A 103 -14.19 -6.05 13.49
N GLU A 104 -15.15 -5.23 13.91
CA GLU A 104 -15.75 -4.20 13.05
C GLU A 104 -14.71 -3.17 12.58
N GLY A 105 -13.89 -2.66 13.50
CA GLY A 105 -12.80 -1.72 13.20
C GLY A 105 -11.82 -2.33 12.19
N LEU A 106 -11.42 -3.57 12.39
CA LEU A 106 -10.52 -4.29 11.49
C LEU A 106 -11.13 -4.48 10.09
N LEU A 107 -12.42 -4.78 10.00
CA LEU A 107 -13.13 -4.88 8.73
C LEU A 107 -13.09 -3.56 7.94
N TRP A 108 -13.32 -2.43 8.61
CA TRP A 108 -13.24 -1.11 7.97
C TRP A 108 -11.81 -0.74 7.58
N LEU A 109 -10.81 -1.04 8.42
CA LEU A 109 -9.40 -0.88 8.05
C LEU A 109 -9.06 -1.69 6.79
N LYS A 110 -9.41 -2.98 6.75
CA LYS A 110 -9.18 -3.83 5.57
C LYS A 110 -9.75 -3.21 4.30
N ARG A 111 -11.01 -2.75 4.34
CA ARG A 111 -11.67 -2.12 3.18
C ARG A 111 -10.97 -0.82 2.75
N GLY A 112 -10.54 -0.01 3.71
CA GLY A 112 -9.76 1.21 3.46
C GLY A 112 -8.39 0.89 2.84
N LEU A 113 -7.72 -0.16 3.31
CA LEU A 113 -6.44 -0.61 2.77
C LEU A 113 -6.57 -1.18 1.35
N GLU A 114 -7.65 -1.90 1.04
CA GLU A 114 -7.93 -2.37 -0.32
C GLU A 114 -8.07 -1.19 -1.30
N PHE A 115 -8.79 -0.13 -0.88
CA PHE A 115 -8.88 1.11 -1.65
C PHE A 115 -7.51 1.78 -1.84
N MET A 116 -6.74 1.96 -0.77
CA MET A 116 -5.41 2.57 -0.85
C MET A 116 -4.47 1.77 -1.74
N LEU A 117 -4.50 0.44 -1.66
CA LEU A 117 -3.71 -0.44 -2.51
C LEU A 117 -4.08 -0.29 -3.99
N GLU A 118 -5.38 -0.26 -4.30
CA GLU A 118 -5.86 -0.07 -5.68
C GLU A 118 -5.47 1.30 -6.23
N LEU A 119 -5.63 2.36 -5.44
CA LEU A 119 -5.22 3.72 -5.79
C LEU A 119 -3.71 3.79 -6.11
N LEU A 120 -2.87 3.29 -5.21
CA LEU A 120 -1.42 3.32 -5.38
C LEU A 120 -0.99 2.48 -6.59
N LYS A 121 -1.54 1.27 -6.77
CA LYS A 121 -1.26 0.42 -7.95
C LYS A 121 -1.66 1.10 -9.25
N ALA A 122 -2.81 1.77 -9.29
CA ALA A 122 -3.29 2.46 -10.46
C ALA A 122 -2.40 3.66 -10.80
N LEU A 123 -1.97 4.43 -9.79
CA LEU A 123 -1.02 5.54 -9.96
C LEU A 123 0.32 5.08 -10.55
N VAL A 124 0.91 4.00 -10.00
CA VAL A 124 2.17 3.43 -10.54
C VAL A 124 1.98 3.00 -11.99
N ARG A 125 0.87 2.33 -12.29
CA ARG A 125 0.58 1.77 -13.60
C ARG A 125 0.39 2.85 -14.65
N ASP A 126 -0.40 3.88 -14.32
CA ASP A 126 -0.70 5.00 -15.22
C ASP A 126 0.59 5.75 -15.59
N TYR A 127 1.40 6.09 -14.59
CA TYR A 127 2.69 6.74 -14.79
C TYR A 127 3.66 5.90 -15.65
N LYS A 128 3.82 4.61 -15.33
CA LYS A 128 4.69 3.71 -16.11
C LYS A 128 4.21 3.57 -17.54
N ASN A 129 2.90 3.46 -17.77
CA ASN A 129 2.34 3.33 -19.10
C ASN A 129 2.58 4.59 -19.95
N ALA A 130 2.33 5.78 -19.39
CA ALA A 130 2.60 7.04 -20.07
C ALA A 130 4.09 7.17 -20.44
N ARG A 131 4.99 6.83 -19.50
CA ARG A 131 6.44 6.85 -19.74
C ARG A 131 6.86 5.86 -20.83
N MET A 132 6.36 4.63 -20.81
CA MET A 132 6.69 3.61 -21.82
C MET A 132 6.24 3.99 -23.22
N LYS A 133 5.13 4.73 -23.33
CA LYS A 133 4.60 5.21 -24.62
C LYS A 133 5.21 6.53 -25.09
N GLY A 134 6.09 7.14 -24.30
CA GLY A 134 6.65 8.47 -24.60
C GLY A 134 5.58 9.58 -24.57
N GLU A 135 4.51 9.40 -23.80
CA GLU A 135 3.45 10.39 -23.67
C GLU A 135 3.88 11.55 -22.75
N ASP A 136 3.28 12.72 -22.95
CA ASP A 136 3.43 13.84 -22.02
C ASP A 136 2.91 13.45 -20.62
N LEU A 137 3.83 13.41 -19.66
CA LEU A 137 3.55 13.01 -18.26
C LEU A 137 2.62 13.99 -17.54
N SER A 138 2.41 15.21 -18.07
CA SER A 138 1.41 16.15 -17.55
C SER A 138 -0.01 15.55 -17.55
N LYS A 139 -0.29 14.62 -18.47
CA LYS A 139 -1.57 13.91 -18.57
C LYS A 139 -1.88 13.00 -17.37
N THR A 140 -0.85 12.61 -16.62
CA THR A 140 -0.97 11.77 -15.41
C THR A 140 -1.05 12.60 -14.12
N GLU A 141 -1.07 13.94 -14.21
CA GLU A 141 -1.07 14.81 -13.03
C GLU A 141 -2.40 14.80 -12.29
N ASN A 142 -3.54 14.73 -13.00
CA ASN A 142 -4.85 14.73 -12.36
C ASN A 142 -5.21 13.34 -11.85
N LEU A 143 -5.26 13.17 -10.54
CA LEU A 143 -5.57 11.89 -9.90
C LEU A 143 -7.06 11.63 -9.70
N SER A 144 -7.96 12.58 -9.97
CA SER A 144 -9.40 12.41 -9.73
C SER A 144 -9.98 11.18 -10.42
N GLY A 145 -9.62 10.94 -11.68
CA GLY A 145 -10.08 9.76 -12.43
C GLY A 145 -9.67 8.46 -11.76
N ILE A 146 -8.38 8.32 -11.43
CA ILE A 146 -7.83 7.16 -10.73
C ILE A 146 -8.47 6.97 -9.35
N LEU A 147 -8.65 8.06 -8.61
CA LEU A 147 -9.24 8.06 -7.27
C LEU A 147 -10.70 7.60 -7.30
N SER A 148 -11.49 8.12 -8.24
CA SER A 148 -12.88 7.71 -8.46
C SER A 148 -12.95 6.24 -8.81
N ASP A 149 -12.13 5.79 -9.75
CA ASP A 149 -12.07 4.41 -10.19
C ASP A 149 -11.74 3.41 -9.07
N ALA A 150 -10.72 3.73 -8.26
CA ALA A 150 -10.34 2.91 -7.11
C ALA A 150 -11.49 2.82 -6.10
N TYR A 151 -12.19 3.93 -5.87
CA TYR A 151 -13.34 3.98 -4.96
C TYR A 151 -14.52 3.13 -5.43
N GLU A 152 -14.88 3.24 -6.71
CA GLU A 152 -15.93 2.44 -7.35
C GLU A 152 -15.67 0.94 -7.19
N ARG A 153 -14.41 0.50 -7.39
CA ARG A 153 -14.02 -0.91 -7.31
C ARG A 153 -13.96 -1.46 -5.88
N THR A 154 -13.90 -0.60 -4.86
CA THR A 154 -13.61 -1.02 -3.47
C THR A 154 -14.63 -0.51 -2.46
N LEU A 155 -14.48 0.72 -1.98
CA LEU A 155 -15.22 1.26 -0.82
C LEU A 155 -16.68 1.63 -1.12
N LYS A 156 -17.01 2.04 -2.35
CA LYS A 156 -18.34 2.61 -2.66
C LYS A 156 -19.50 1.69 -2.27
N ARG A 157 -19.35 0.38 -2.48
CA ARG A 157 -20.37 -0.62 -2.15
C ARG A 157 -20.65 -0.73 -0.64
N HIS A 158 -19.70 -0.30 0.20
CA HIS A 158 -19.80 -0.33 1.65
C HIS A 158 -20.26 1.01 2.24
N HIS A 159 -20.13 2.12 1.50
CA HIS A 159 -20.49 3.45 1.96
C HIS A 159 -21.99 3.72 1.90
N ASN A 160 -22.51 4.29 2.99
CA ASN A 160 -23.86 4.86 3.03
C ASN A 160 -23.92 6.18 2.24
N PHE A 161 -25.12 6.79 2.18
CA PHE A 161 -25.33 8.03 1.44
C PHE A 161 -24.41 9.17 1.90
N VAL A 162 -24.21 9.33 3.21
CA VAL A 162 -23.39 10.40 3.80
C VAL A 162 -21.92 10.20 3.44
N SER A 163 -21.39 8.99 3.66
CA SER A 163 -20.01 8.65 3.30
C SER A 163 -19.73 8.83 1.81
N LYS A 164 -20.73 8.57 0.95
CA LYS A 164 -20.64 8.85 -0.49
C LYS A 164 -20.55 10.35 -0.80
N GLN A 165 -21.27 11.23 -0.07
CA GLN A 165 -21.13 12.68 -0.27
C GLN A 165 -19.77 13.19 0.21
N ILE A 166 -19.28 12.70 1.36
CA ILE A 166 -17.93 13.04 1.84
C ILE A 166 -16.89 12.66 0.79
N PHE A 167 -17.01 11.47 0.19
CA PHE A 167 -16.09 11.05 -0.87
C PHE A 167 -16.13 11.99 -2.09
N LYS A 168 -17.28 12.54 -2.48
CA LYS A 168 -17.33 13.53 -3.57
C LYS A 168 -16.50 14.77 -3.27
N VAL A 169 -16.53 15.25 -2.03
CA VAL A 169 -15.69 16.39 -1.59
C VAL A 169 -14.20 16.02 -1.70
N VAL A 170 -13.83 14.84 -1.21
CA VAL A 170 -12.46 14.31 -1.33
C VAL A 170 -12.03 14.22 -2.80
N LEU A 171 -12.92 13.76 -3.68
CA LEU A 171 -12.66 13.65 -5.12
C LEU A 171 -12.44 15.01 -5.77
N HIS A 172 -13.20 16.04 -5.38
CA HIS A 172 -13.01 17.40 -5.89
C HIS A 172 -11.70 18.03 -5.39
N ALA A 173 -11.25 17.61 -4.20
CA ALA A 173 -9.98 18.03 -3.62
C ALA A 173 -8.83 17.05 -3.92
N ALA A 174 -9.00 16.16 -4.91
CA ALA A 174 -7.98 15.18 -5.25
C ALA A 174 -6.65 15.90 -5.58
N PRO A 175 -5.53 15.48 -4.96
CA PRO A 175 -4.25 16.13 -5.19
C PRO A 175 -3.74 15.85 -6.61
N TYR A 176 -2.84 16.71 -7.08
CA TYR A 176 -2.03 16.39 -8.26
C TYR A 176 -0.99 15.31 -7.93
N ARG A 177 -0.59 14.52 -8.93
CA ARG A 177 0.45 13.49 -8.78
C ARG A 177 1.72 14.08 -8.18
N ARG A 178 2.17 15.25 -8.67
CA ARG A 178 3.32 15.96 -8.09
C ARG A 178 3.15 16.28 -6.61
N THR A 179 1.99 16.81 -6.22
CA THR A 179 1.70 17.12 -4.81
C THR A 179 1.79 15.88 -3.94
N LEU A 180 1.25 14.75 -4.43
CA LEU A 180 1.35 13.47 -3.74
C LEU A 180 2.81 13.00 -3.60
N LEU A 181 3.59 13.07 -4.67
CA LEU A 181 4.99 12.65 -4.67
C LEU A 181 5.85 13.54 -3.77
N LEU A 182 5.62 14.85 -3.77
CA LEU A 182 6.25 15.80 -2.86
C LEU A 182 5.93 15.48 -1.40
N ALA A 183 4.68 15.11 -1.10
CA ALA A 183 4.30 14.69 0.26
C ALA A 183 5.03 13.40 0.69
N ILE A 184 5.20 12.43 -0.22
CA ILE A 184 5.98 11.20 0.02
C ILE A 184 7.47 11.52 0.22
N ALA A 185 7.97 12.53 -0.48
CA ALA A 185 9.34 13.00 -0.41
C ALA A 185 9.60 14.00 0.74
N TYR A 186 8.67 14.17 1.69
CA TYR A 186 8.78 15.14 2.78
C TYR A 186 9.06 16.59 2.32
N GLY A 187 8.58 16.96 1.13
CA GLY A 187 8.78 18.28 0.54
C GLY A 187 10.13 18.45 -0.18
N HIS A 188 10.96 17.42 -0.25
CA HIS A 188 12.19 17.45 -1.05
C HIS A 188 11.84 17.37 -2.55
N GLY A 189 11.98 18.51 -3.25
CA GLY A 189 11.84 18.59 -4.70
C GLY A 189 12.92 17.80 -5.44
N GLY A 190 12.64 17.39 -6.69
CA GLY A 190 13.60 16.66 -7.53
C GLY A 190 13.59 15.13 -7.36
N LEU A 191 12.93 14.58 -6.34
CA LEU A 191 12.78 13.13 -6.13
C LEU A 191 11.70 12.46 -6.98
N GLU A 192 10.96 13.22 -7.79
CA GLU A 192 9.87 12.70 -8.63
C GLU A 192 10.32 11.61 -9.61
N GLU A 193 11.58 11.64 -10.06
CA GLU A 193 12.17 10.58 -10.89
C GLU A 193 12.87 9.48 -10.07
N ILE A 194 13.28 9.77 -8.83
CA ILE A 194 14.12 8.88 -8.01
C ILE A 194 13.27 7.92 -7.18
N SER A 195 12.10 8.34 -6.68
CA SER A 195 11.22 7.49 -5.87
C SER A 195 10.71 6.25 -6.61
N TRP A 196 10.66 6.28 -7.95
CA TRP A 196 10.18 5.16 -8.77
C TRP A 196 11.23 4.10 -9.09
N ASN A 197 12.51 4.45 -9.08
CA ASN A 197 13.59 3.55 -9.49
C ASN A 197 14.09 2.67 -8.32
N SER A 198 13.89 3.10 -7.08
CA SER A 198 14.68 2.59 -5.94
C SER A 198 14.15 1.36 -5.20
N ARG A 199 12.95 0.82 -5.50
CA ARG A 199 12.50 -0.41 -4.79
C ARG A 199 11.46 -1.30 -5.48
N LEU A 200 11.21 -1.13 -6.78
CA LEU A 200 10.37 -2.07 -7.56
C LEU A 200 11.12 -2.68 -8.76
N GLY A 201 12.41 -2.38 -8.93
CA GLY A 201 13.25 -2.89 -10.03
C GLY A 201 14.47 -3.70 -9.60
N SER A 202 14.79 -3.77 -8.30
CA SER A 202 16.03 -4.42 -7.84
C SER A 202 15.82 -5.90 -7.54
N ASN A 203 15.71 -6.71 -8.59
CA ASN A 203 16.13 -8.12 -8.53
C ASN A 203 16.65 -8.63 -9.88
N ARG A 204 17.44 -7.84 -10.60
CA ARG A 204 18.06 -8.29 -11.85
C ARG A 204 19.57 -8.13 -11.97
N ASN A 205 20.26 -7.56 -11.00
CA ASN A 205 21.72 -7.44 -11.03
C ASN A 205 22.33 -7.83 -9.67
N ASN A 206 22.31 -9.12 -9.34
CA ASN A 206 23.24 -9.67 -8.36
C ASN A 206 24.38 -10.38 -9.13
N PRO A 207 25.62 -9.85 -9.15
CA PRO A 207 26.75 -10.42 -9.89
C PRO A 207 27.15 -11.84 -9.42
N THR A 208 26.68 -12.25 -8.24
CA THR A 208 27.09 -13.49 -7.57
C THR A 208 26.53 -14.76 -8.23
N VAL A 209 25.53 -14.66 -9.13
CA VAL A 209 24.88 -15.83 -9.74
C VAL A 209 25.43 -16.17 -11.14
N GLN A 210 26.20 -15.28 -11.78
CA GLN A 210 26.68 -15.50 -13.17
C GLN A 210 27.90 -16.42 -13.31
N SER A 211 28.61 -16.75 -12.23
CA SER A 211 29.80 -17.61 -12.32
C SER A 211 29.48 -19.11 -12.41
N SER A 212 28.25 -19.54 -12.10
CA SER A 212 27.95 -20.98 -11.97
C SER A 212 27.28 -21.63 -13.19
N ILE A 213 27.02 -20.90 -14.28
CA ILE A 213 26.27 -21.40 -15.45
C ILE A 213 27.18 -21.70 -16.66
N ARG A 214 28.48 -21.40 -16.61
CA ARG A 214 29.35 -21.49 -17.80
C ARG A 214 29.98 -22.86 -18.08
N SER A 215 29.53 -23.93 -17.46
CA SER A 215 30.13 -25.26 -17.67
C SER A 215 29.12 -26.40 -17.71
N GLN A 216 28.30 -26.49 -18.77
CA GLN A 216 27.83 -27.79 -19.28
C GLN A 216 27.64 -27.79 -20.81
N PRO A 217 28.04 -28.86 -21.52
CA PRO A 217 28.02 -28.91 -22.98
C PRO A 217 26.63 -29.25 -23.55
N ARG A 218 26.33 -28.67 -24.73
CA ARG A 218 25.10 -28.90 -25.51
C ARG A 218 24.96 -30.38 -25.90
N LYS A 219 23.76 -30.96 -25.72
CA LYS A 219 23.32 -32.18 -26.43
C LYS A 219 22.00 -31.97 -27.18
N SER A 220 22.10 -32.35 -28.46
CA SER A 220 21.16 -32.80 -29.50
C SER A 220 19.62 -32.73 -29.39
N ARG A 221 19.03 -32.58 -30.59
CA ARG A 221 17.64 -32.43 -31.06
C ARG A 221 16.63 -33.57 -30.70
N GLU A 222 15.37 -33.13 -30.46
CA GLU A 222 14.00 -33.64 -30.84
C GLU A 222 13.60 -35.14 -30.66
N PRO A 223 12.30 -35.54 -30.53
CA PRO A 223 11.09 -34.92 -31.15
C PRO A 223 9.78 -34.85 -30.31
N LYS A 224 8.75 -34.29 -30.98
CA LYS A 224 7.36 -33.99 -30.56
C LYS A 224 6.49 -35.22 -30.25
N ALA A 225 5.53 -35.06 -29.34
CA ALA A 225 4.30 -35.86 -29.17
C ALA A 225 3.28 -35.05 -28.31
N THR A 226 2.19 -34.53 -28.90
CA THR A 226 0.77 -35.01 -28.88
C THR A 226 0.03 -34.88 -27.54
N ASN A 227 -1.08 -34.11 -27.60
CA ASN A 227 -2.33 -34.07 -26.82
C ASN A 227 -2.47 -34.99 -25.59
N PHE A 228 -3.05 -34.47 -24.50
CA PHE A 228 -4.34 -34.91 -23.94
C PHE A 228 -4.78 -34.01 -22.75
N LEU A 229 -6.05 -33.59 -22.80
CA LEU A 229 -6.94 -32.98 -21.78
C LEU A 229 -6.55 -31.63 -21.15
#